data_AF-A0A1V6FXF2-F1
#
_entry.id   AF-A0A1V6FXF2-F1
#
_cell.length_a   1.000
_cell.length_b   1.000
_cell.length_c   1.000
_cell.angle_alpha   90.00
_cell.angle_beta   90.00
_cell.angle_gamma   90.00
#
_symmetry.space_group_name_H-M   'P 1'
#
loop_
_entity.id
_entity.type
_entity.pdbx_description
1 polymer ?
#
loop_
_entity_poly.entity_id
_entity_poly.type
_entity_poly.pdbx_seq_one_letter_code
_entity_poly.pdbx_strand_id
1 'polypeptide(L)' 'MAYTPELSLKSSQTLRRIAWALDKPMTKSLEDVLQSVTMFIDRKKICSKCKDNSICQECIFNDKNHKVCGKLIQ' A
#
# COMPACT_ATOMS: atom_id res chain seq x y z
N MET A 1 10.76 -14.65 -3.50
CA MET A 1 9.83 -14.42 -4.62
C MET A 1 8.66 -13.62 -4.10
N ALA A 2 8.24 -12.54 -4.78
CA ALA A 2 7.00 -11.87 -4.42
C ALA A 2 5.83 -12.76 -4.89
N TYR A 3 4.93 -13.14 -3.98
CA TYR A 3 3.71 -13.85 -4.32
C TYR A 3 2.78 -12.91 -5.09
N THR A 4 2.25 -13.36 -6.24
CA THR A 4 1.21 -12.61 -6.96
C THR A 4 -0.11 -12.77 -6.22
N PRO A 5 -0.67 -11.72 -5.62
CA PRO A 5 -1.93 -11.84 -4.92
C PRO A 5 -3.07 -12.14 -5.90
N GLU A 6 -3.81 -13.20 -5.63
CA GLU A 6 -5.08 -13.45 -6.33
C GLU A 6 -6.15 -12.48 -5.81
N LEU A 7 -6.74 -11.72 -6.74
CA LEU A 7 -7.83 -10.79 -6.43
C LEU A 7 -9.16 -11.41 -6.80
N SER A 8 -10.18 -11.19 -5.95
CA SER A 8 -11.57 -11.50 -6.33
C SER A 8 -11.95 -10.76 -7.61
N LEU A 9 -12.96 -11.25 -8.32
CA LEU A 9 -13.49 -10.58 -9.52
C LEU A 9 -13.89 -9.12 -9.21
N LYS A 10 -14.56 -8.89 -8.08
CA LYS A 10 -15.00 -7.56 -7.63
C LYS A 10 -13.82 -6.62 -7.35
N SER A 11 -12.80 -7.12 -6.64
CA SER A 11 -11.58 -6.35 -6.37
C SER A 11 -10.84 -6.01 -7.67
N SER A 12 -10.76 -6.97 -8.61
CA SER A 12 -10.12 -6.77 -9.91
C SER A 12 -10.84 -5.74 -10.78
N GLN A 13 -12.17 -5.75 -10.80
CA GLN A 13 -12.96 -4.73 -11.50
C GLN A 13 -12.77 -3.34 -10.89
N THR A 14 -12.70 -3.25 -9.57
CA THR A 14 -12.43 -1.99 -8.86
C THR A 14 -11.04 -1.45 -9.21
N LEU A 15 -10.01 -2.29 -9.12
CA LEU A 15 -8.64 -1.93 -9.47
C LEU A 15 -8.53 -1.48 -10.94
N ARG A 16 -9.26 -2.13 -11.86
CA ARG A 16 -9.28 -1.76 -13.28
C ARG A 16 -9.85 -0.35 -13.52
N ARG A 17 -10.90 0.01 -12.81
CA ARG A 17 -11.48 1.37 -12.89
C ARG A 17 -10.51 2.43 -12.37
N ILE A 18 -9.80 2.13 -11.28
CA ILE A 18 -8.73 2.99 -10.77
C ILE A 18 -7.61 3.10 -11.80
N ALA A 19 -7.20 1.98 -12.40
CA ALA A 19 -6.15 1.95 -13.40
C ALA A 19 -6.46 2.80 -14.64
N TRP A 20 -7.70 2.76 -15.12
CA TRP A 20 -8.17 3.66 -16.18
C TRP A 20 -8.14 5.13 -15.78
N ALA A 21 -8.57 5.46 -14.55
CA ALA A 21 -8.56 6.84 -14.06
C ALA A 21 -7.14 7.40 -13.90
N LEU A 22 -6.16 6.53 -13.62
CA LEU A 22 -4.74 6.91 -13.48
C LEU A 22 -3.95 6.81 -14.79
N ASP A 23 -4.57 6.33 -15.87
CA ASP A 23 -3.91 5.99 -17.15
C ASP A 23 -2.69 5.06 -16.95
N LYS A 24 -2.86 4.00 -16.17
CA LYS A 24 -1.79 3.05 -15.83
C LYS A 24 -2.23 1.60 -15.99
N PRO A 25 -1.29 0.65 -16.18
CA PRO A 25 -1.58 -0.78 -16.05
C PRO A 25 -2.10 -1.13 -14.65
N MET A 26 -2.92 -2.19 -14.54
CA MET A 26 -3.50 -2.62 -13.25
C MET A 26 -2.44 -2.97 -12.21
N THR A 27 -1.31 -3.56 -12.61
CA THR A 27 -0.21 -3.93 -11.70
C THR A 27 0.44 -2.70 -11.07
N LYS A 28 0.73 -1.66 -11.87
CA LYS A 28 1.26 -0.39 -11.37
C LYS A 28 0.25 0.37 -10.52
N SER A 29 -1.01 0.31 -10.90
CA SER A 29 -2.09 0.89 -10.09
C SER A 29 -2.22 0.20 -8.73
N LEU A 30 -1.98 -1.13 -8.66
CA LEU A 30 -2.00 -1.85 -7.39
C LEU A 30 -0.83 -1.45 -6.49
N GLU A 31 0.37 -1.32 -7.05
CA GLU A 31 1.54 -0.80 -6.34
C GLU A 31 1.26 0.60 -5.77
N ASP A 32 0.71 1.51 -6.60
CA ASP A 32 0.36 2.88 -6.20
C ASP A 32 -0.71 2.91 -5.09
N VAL A 33 -1.74 2.07 -5.20
CA VAL A 33 -2.81 1.97 -4.19
C VAL A 33 -2.23 1.46 -2.87
N LEU A 34 -1.39 0.42 -2.89
CA LEU A 34 -0.74 -0.10 -1.70
C LEU A 34 0.12 0.97 -1.03
N GLN A 35 0.92 1.70 -1.82
CA GLN A 35 1.75 2.79 -1.32
C GLN A 35 0.90 3.91 -0.71
N SER A 36 -0.20 4.29 -1.37
CA SER A 36 -1.11 5.34 -0.89
C SER A 36 -1.80 4.93 0.41
N VAL A 37 -2.26 3.67 0.50
CA VAL A 37 -2.90 3.14 1.72
C VAL A 37 -1.95 3.20 2.92
N THR A 38 -0.64 3.03 2.72
CA THR A 38 0.31 3.15 3.84
C THR A 38 0.23 4.50 4.54
N MET A 39 -0.10 5.58 3.82
CA MET A 39 -0.19 6.93 4.39
C MET A 39 -1.34 7.12 5.39
N PHE A 40 -2.26 6.15 5.46
CA PHE A 40 -3.46 6.18 6.32
C PHE A 40 -3.43 5.12 7.42
N ILE A 41 -2.40 4.28 7.48
CA ILE A 41 -2.29 3.18 8.44
C ILE A 41 -1.38 3.59 9.59
N ASP A 42 -1.79 3.28 10.83
CA ASP A 42 -0.91 3.44 12.00
C ASP A 42 0.30 2.49 11.91
N ARG A 43 1.47 3.07 11.66
CA ARG A 43 2.74 2.34 11.59
C ARG A 43 3.04 1.56 12.88
N LYS A 44 2.65 2.05 14.06
CA LYS A 44 2.95 1.37 15.34
C LYS A 44 2.21 0.04 15.41
N LYS A 45 0.95 0.03 14.99
CA LYS A 45 0.14 -1.19 14.90
C LYS A 45 0.77 -2.21 13.95
N ILE A 46 1.24 -1.78 12.78
CA ILE A 46 1.94 -2.67 11.82
C ILE A 46 3.23 -3.22 12.42
N CYS A 47 4.13 -2.35 12.90
CA CYS A 47 5.42 -2.77 13.44
C CYS A 47 5.27 -3.71 14.64
N SER A 48 4.28 -3.50 15.53
CA SER A 48 4.05 -4.38 16.68
C SER A 48 3.64 -5.82 16.33
N LYS A 49 3.16 -6.05 15.10
CA LYS A 49 2.75 -7.36 14.59
C LYS A 49 3.68 -7.88 13.49
N CYS A 50 4.74 -7.14 13.15
CA CYS A 50 5.67 -7.51 12.10
C CYS A 50 6.44 -8.78 12.50
N LYS A 51 6.51 -9.75 11.59
CA LYS A 51 7.21 -11.03 11.80
C LYS A 51 8.56 -11.11 11.11
N ASP A 52 8.86 -10.12 10.26
CA ASP A 52 10.11 -10.03 9.52
C ASP A 52 10.71 -8.64 9.72
N ASN A 53 11.89 -8.59 10.33
CA ASN A 53 12.60 -7.35 10.62
C ASN A 53 13.81 -7.13 9.70
N SER A 54 14.01 -7.98 8.68
CA SER A 54 15.17 -7.95 7.78
C SER A 54 15.33 -6.63 7.04
N ILE A 55 14.23 -5.93 6.75
CA ILE A 55 14.20 -4.68 5.98
C ILE A 55 13.70 -3.47 6.80
N CYS A 56 13.70 -3.54 8.13
CA CYS A 56 13.11 -2.48 8.97
C CYS A 56 13.71 -1.08 8.75
N GLN A 57 14.97 -0.97 8.32
CA GLN A 57 15.62 0.32 8.04
C GLN A 57 15.09 0.98 6.76
N GLU A 58 14.75 0.17 5.75
CA GLU A 58 14.27 0.63 4.43
C GLU A 58 12.73 0.57 4.31
N CYS A 59 12.06 -0.07 5.27
CA CYS A 59 10.61 -0.26 5.27
C CYS A 59 9.85 1.08 5.29
N ILE A 60 8.75 1.16 4.52
CA ILE A 60 7.86 2.33 4.45
C ILE A 60 7.17 2.66 5.77
N PHE A 61 7.09 1.70 6.70
CA PHE A 61 6.54 1.90 8.03
C PHE A 61 7.59 2.29 9.07
N ASN A 62 8.87 2.41 8.70
CA ASN A 62 9.90 2.95 9.59
C ASN A 62 9.56 4.41 9.99
N ASP A 63 9.92 4.83 11.20
CA ASP A 63 9.66 6.18 11.70
C ASP A 63 10.24 7.29 10.82
N LYS A 64 11.38 7.05 10.16
CA LYS A 64 12.03 8.02 9.27
C LYS A 64 11.43 8.04 7.86
N ASN A 65 10.82 6.94 7.43
CA ASN A 65 10.37 6.75 6.04
C ASN A 65 8.85 6.97 5.89
N HIS A 66 8.10 6.81 6.96
CA HIS A 66 6.64 6.81 6.92
C HIS A 66 6.05 8.21 6.72
N LYS A 67 5.33 8.39 5.61
CA LYS A 67 4.66 9.65 5.28
C LYS A 67 3.17 9.55 5.61
N VAL A 68 2.68 10.44 6.46
CA VAL A 68 1.26 10.53 6.79
C VAL A 68 0.61 11.61 5.93
N CYS A 69 -0.54 11.30 5.31
CA CYS A 69 -1.30 12.31 4.59
C CYS A 69 -2.11 13.17 5.60
N GLY A 70 -1.67 14.40 5.84
CA GLY A 70 -2.34 15.32 6.78
C GLY A 70 -3.63 15.98 6.25
N LYS A 71 -4.12 15.60 5.06
CA LYS A 71 -5.21 16.32 4.36
C LYS A 71 -6.59 15.63 4.37
N LEU A 72 -6.78 14.53 5.10
CA LEU A 72 -8.04 13.79 5.11
C LEU A 72 -8.65 13.56 6.51
N ILE A 73 -8.21 14.35 7.50
CA ILE A 73 -8.96 14.59 8.74
C ILE A 73 -9.49 16.04 8.64
N GLN A 74 -10.49 16.25 7.78
CA GLN A 74 -11.38 17.40 7.84
C GLN A 74 -12.80 16.88 7.92
#